data_AF-A0A7J2ZL14-F1
#
_entry.id   AF-A0A7J2ZL14-F1
#
_cell.length_a   1.000
_cell.length_b   1.000
_cell.length_c   1.000
_cell.angle_alpha   90.00
_cell.angle_beta   90.00
_cell.angle_gamma   90.00
#
_symmetry.space_group_name_H-M   'P 1'
#
loop_
_entity.id
_entity.type
_entity.pdbx_description
1 polymer ?
#
loop_
_entity_poly.entity_id
_entity_poly.type
_entity_poly.pdbx_seq_one_letter_code
_entity_poly.pdbx_strand_id
1 'polypeptide(L)'
;MICNIFAQKRDWKNFLSNDAREILANVFDLTNKHRGAYLNADKKELAQLWCAIIELKKDLDEIKRILGKIEEPFKAIISIGEEEKRKAIERIISEIVKPTDQATQEATQKLINSLMNF
;
A
#
# COMPACT_ATOMS: atom_id res chain seq x y z
N MET A 1 -50.56 -27.15 24.13
CA MET A 1 -49.64 -27.35 22.99
C MET A 1 -49.27 -25.97 22.47
N ILE A 2 -48.22 -25.36 23.01
CA ILE A 2 -47.79 -24.00 22.65
C ILE A 2 -46.82 -24.13 21.50
N CYS A 3 -47.23 -23.70 20.31
CA CYS A 3 -46.39 -23.66 19.12
C CYS A 3 -45.17 -22.76 19.37
N ASN A 4 -44.00 -23.39 19.40
CA ASN A 4 -42.71 -22.77 19.66
C ASN A 4 -42.17 -22.11 18.36
N ILE A 5 -42.86 -21.09 17.85
CA ILE A 5 -42.54 -20.42 16.56
C ILE A 5 -41.49 -19.29 16.72
N PHE A 6 -41.06 -18.96 17.94
CA PHE A 6 -40.07 -17.91 18.17
C PHE A 6 -38.71 -18.45 18.57
N ALA A 7 -37.82 -18.58 17.58
CA ALA A 7 -36.43 -18.11 17.62
C ALA A 7 -35.67 -18.56 16.36
N GLN A 8 -36.06 -18.10 15.17
CA GLN A 8 -35.06 -18.03 14.09
C GLN A 8 -34.01 -17.03 14.56
N LYS A 9 -32.90 -17.54 15.10
CA LYS A 9 -31.71 -16.76 15.47
C LYS A 9 -31.31 -16.01 14.20
N ARG A 10 -31.56 -14.69 14.16
CA ARG A 10 -31.18 -13.86 13.00
C ARG A 10 -29.68 -13.97 12.84
N ASP A 11 -29.22 -14.65 11.79
CA ASP A 11 -27.80 -14.67 11.47
C ASP A 11 -27.42 -13.28 10.96
N TRP A 12 -26.60 -12.58 11.75
CA TRP A 12 -26.15 -11.24 11.43
C TRP A 12 -25.37 -11.20 10.09
N LYS A 13 -24.80 -12.34 9.67
CA LYS A 13 -24.11 -12.47 8.38
C LYS A 13 -25.05 -12.27 7.17
N ASN A 14 -26.34 -12.48 7.34
CA ASN A 14 -27.33 -12.22 6.29
C ASN A 14 -27.50 -10.72 5.99
N PHE A 15 -27.03 -9.85 6.90
CA PHE A 15 -27.03 -8.40 6.71
C PHE A 15 -25.73 -7.89 6.09
N LEU A 16 -24.77 -8.79 5.83
CA LEU A 16 -23.56 -8.46 5.07
C LEU A 16 -23.83 -8.56 3.57
N SER A 17 -23.22 -7.63 2.83
CA SER A 17 -23.10 -7.73 1.37
C SER A 17 -22.33 -9.01 0.97
N ASN A 18 -22.47 -9.43 -0.29
CA ASN A 18 -21.87 -10.68 -0.76
C ASN A 18 -20.33 -10.65 -0.65
N ASP A 19 -19.71 -9.53 -1.01
CA ASP A 19 -18.28 -9.28 -0.88
C ASP A 19 -17.83 -9.35 0.59
N ALA A 20 -18.57 -8.73 1.51
CA ALA A 20 -18.24 -8.78 2.93
C ALA A 20 -18.35 -10.19 3.52
N ARG A 21 -19.29 -11.02 3.04
CA ARG A 21 -19.39 -12.43 3.44
C ARG A 21 -18.21 -13.26 2.91
N GLU A 22 -17.75 -12.99 1.70
CA GLU A 22 -16.58 -13.63 1.11
C GLU A 22 -15.30 -13.24 1.87
N ILE A 23 -15.11 -11.96 2.17
CA ILE A 23 -14.01 -11.48 3.01
C ILE A 23 -14.04 -12.17 4.38
N LEU A 24 -15.22 -12.26 5.01
CA LEU A 24 -15.37 -12.92 6.31
C LEU A 24 -15.03 -14.43 6.23
N ALA A 25 -15.41 -15.11 5.16
CA ALA A 25 -15.06 -16.51 4.95
C ALA A 25 -13.53 -16.70 4.84
N ASN A 26 -12.87 -15.85 4.05
CA ASN A 26 -11.42 -15.86 3.93
C ASN A 26 -10.72 -15.61 5.26
N VAL A 27 -11.23 -14.66 6.07
CA VAL A 27 -10.72 -14.41 7.42
C VAL A 27 -10.86 -15.66 8.29
N PHE A 28 -11.99 -16.36 8.24
CA PHE A 28 -12.15 -17.62 9.00
C PHE A 28 -11.17 -18.69 8.55
N ASP A 29 -10.93 -18.84 7.26
CA ASP A 29 -9.95 -19.80 6.72
C ASP A 29 -8.53 -19.48 7.19
N LEU A 30 -8.15 -18.19 7.19
CA LEU A 30 -6.88 -17.76 7.77
C LEU A 30 -6.76 -18.12 9.25
N THR A 31 -7.85 -18.04 10.02
CA THR A 31 -7.82 -18.39 11.45
C THR A 31 -7.74 -19.88 11.75
N ASN A 32 -8.07 -20.77 10.81
CA ASN A 32 -8.16 -22.21 11.06
C ASN A 32 -6.84 -22.84 11.53
N LYS A 33 -5.68 -22.27 11.18
CA LYS A 33 -4.37 -22.73 11.70
C LYS A 33 -4.23 -22.57 13.21
N HIS A 34 -5.03 -21.70 13.83
CA HIS A 34 -5.09 -21.46 15.28
C HIS A 34 -6.24 -22.19 15.95
N ARG A 35 -6.85 -23.17 15.28
CA ARG A 35 -8.01 -23.91 15.80
C ARG A 35 -7.81 -24.49 17.20
N GLY A 36 -6.60 -24.99 17.48
CA GLY A 36 -6.26 -25.45 18.82
C GLY A 36 -6.34 -24.35 19.89
N ALA A 37 -5.96 -23.11 19.56
CA ALA A 37 -5.99 -22.01 20.52
C ALA A 37 -7.42 -21.58 20.86
N TYR A 38 -8.25 -21.30 19.85
CA TYR A 38 -9.59 -20.75 20.11
C TYR A 38 -10.60 -21.81 20.57
N LEU A 39 -10.44 -23.09 20.23
CA LEU A 39 -11.35 -24.14 20.72
C LEU A 39 -11.17 -24.45 22.21
N ASN A 40 -9.98 -24.21 22.75
CA ASN A 40 -9.64 -24.45 24.15
C ASN A 40 -9.77 -23.18 25.03
N ALA A 41 -10.26 -22.08 24.48
CA ALA A 41 -10.48 -20.85 25.23
C ALA A 41 -11.88 -20.81 25.87
N ASP A 42 -11.99 -20.17 27.04
CA ASP A 42 -13.28 -19.96 27.72
C ASP A 42 -14.28 -19.18 26.86
N LYS A 43 -13.78 -18.23 26.05
CA LYS A 43 -14.56 -17.41 25.11
C LYS A 43 -14.07 -17.69 23.69
N LYS A 44 -14.60 -18.72 23.06
CA LYS A 44 -14.15 -19.22 21.75
C LYS A 44 -14.24 -18.17 20.65
N GLU A 45 -15.34 -17.43 20.58
CA GLU A 45 -15.58 -16.39 19.58
C GLU A 45 -14.60 -15.22 19.74
N LEU A 46 -14.32 -14.83 20.98
CA LEU A 46 -13.34 -13.77 21.28
C LEU A 46 -11.93 -14.23 20.94
N ALA A 47 -11.57 -15.47 21.28
CA ALA A 47 -10.27 -16.05 20.94
C ALA A 47 -10.09 -16.19 19.42
N GLN A 48 -11.13 -16.60 18.70
CA GLN A 48 -11.12 -16.67 17.23
C GLN A 48 -10.95 -15.28 16.61
N LEU A 49 -11.61 -14.26 17.15
CA LEU A 49 -11.40 -12.87 16.73
C LEU A 49 -9.96 -12.41 16.92
N TRP A 50 -9.33 -12.71 18.06
CA TRP A 50 -7.92 -12.41 18.27
C TRP A 50 -6.99 -13.15 17.31
N CYS A 51 -7.30 -14.42 16.99
CA CYS A 51 -6.58 -15.17 15.98
C CYS A 51 -6.70 -14.51 14.59
N ALA A 52 -7.88 -13.99 14.24
CA ALA A 52 -8.10 -13.24 13.00
C ALA A 52 -7.24 -11.97 12.95
N ILE A 53 -7.23 -11.20 14.04
CA ILE A 53 -6.45 -9.96 14.15
C ILE A 53 -4.94 -10.24 13.99
N ILE A 54 -4.44 -11.32 14.59
CA ILE A 54 -3.02 -11.72 14.44
C ILE A 54 -2.67 -12.00 12.97
N GLU A 55 -3.54 -12.68 12.25
CA GLU A 55 -3.31 -13.00 10.83
C GLU A 55 -3.37 -11.76 9.95
N LEU A 56 -4.36 -10.90 10.14
CA LEU A 56 -4.43 -9.62 9.43
C LEU A 56 -3.21 -8.73 9.73
N LYS A 57 -2.69 -8.76 10.96
CA LYS A 57 -1.46 -8.03 11.32
C LYS A 57 -0.24 -8.56 10.57
N LYS A 58 -0.11 -9.89 10.41
CA LYS A 58 0.98 -10.49 9.62
C LYS A 58 0.92 -10.07 8.16
N ASP A 59 -0.27 -10.07 7.57
CA ASP A 59 -0.47 -9.60 6.19
C ASP A 59 -0.10 -8.12 6.05
N LEU A 60 -0.51 -7.27 6.99
CA LEU A 60 -0.13 -5.86 7.02
C LEU A 60 1.39 -5.66 7.14
N ASP A 61 2.06 -6.46 7.96
CA ASP A 61 3.52 -6.39 8.12
C ASP A 61 4.26 -6.84 6.88
N GLU A 62 3.75 -7.88 6.21
CA GLU A 62 4.30 -8.37 4.95
C GLU A 62 4.14 -7.32 3.83
N ILE A 63 2.98 -6.67 3.74
CA ILE A 63 2.74 -5.56 2.80
C ILE A 63 3.72 -4.42 3.08
N LYS A 64 3.86 -4.00 4.35
CA LYS A 64 4.83 -2.95 4.73
C LYS A 64 6.26 -3.33 4.38
N ARG A 65 6.63 -4.60 4.58
CA ARG A 65 7.96 -5.10 4.23
C ARG A 65 8.20 -5.06 2.73
N ILE A 66 7.21 -5.43 1.92
CA ILE A 66 7.30 -5.36 0.46
C ILE A 66 7.41 -3.90 0.00
N LEU A 67 6.55 -3.02 0.54
CA LEU A 67 6.60 -1.58 0.25
C LEU A 67 7.96 -0.97 0.59
N GLY A 68 8.52 -1.30 1.75
CA GLY A 68 9.86 -0.82 2.13
C GLY A 68 10.97 -1.32 1.20
N LYS A 69 10.82 -2.51 0.60
CA LYS A 69 11.81 -3.03 -0.38
C LYS A 69 11.75 -2.32 -1.73
N ILE A 70 10.59 -1.79 -2.12
CA ILE A 70 10.43 -1.13 -3.41
C ILE A 70 10.72 0.38 -3.32
N GLU A 71 10.61 1.00 -2.14
CA GLU A 71 10.79 2.44 -1.96
C GLU A 71 12.13 2.95 -2.50
N GLU A 72 13.25 2.31 -2.13
CA GLU A 72 14.58 2.72 -2.59
C GLU A 72 14.80 2.53 -4.10
N PRO A 73 14.44 1.38 -4.72
CA PRO A 73 14.42 1.26 -6.16
C PRO A 73 13.61 2.33 -6.88
N PHE A 74 12.42 2.69 -6.36
CA PHE A 74 11.60 3.74 -6.95
C PHE A 74 12.26 5.13 -6.84
N LYS A 75 12.88 5.47 -5.70
CA LYS A 75 13.67 6.70 -5.55
C LYS A 75 14.83 6.75 -6.53
N ALA A 76 15.53 5.63 -6.73
CA ALA A 76 16.62 5.55 -7.69
C ALA A 76 16.13 5.76 -9.13
N ILE A 77 14.99 5.17 -9.51
CA ILE A 77 14.38 5.38 -10.82
C ILE A 77 13.99 6.86 -11.03
N ILE A 78 13.39 7.49 -10.01
CA ILE A 78 13.04 8.91 -10.06
C ILE A 78 14.29 9.77 -10.26
N SER A 79 15.35 9.51 -9.49
CA SER A 79 16.61 10.26 -9.60
C SER A 79 17.27 10.12 -10.97
N ILE A 80 17.24 8.92 -11.57
CA ILE A 80 17.72 8.71 -12.95
C ILE A 80 16.87 9.51 -13.95
N GLY A 81 15.55 9.51 -13.79
CA GLY A 81 14.66 10.30 -14.64
C GLY A 81 14.89 11.81 -14.53
N GLU A 82 15.12 12.32 -13.33
CA GLU A 82 15.45 13.73 -13.08
C GLU A 82 16.79 14.12 -13.72
N GLU A 83 17.80 13.26 -13.62
CA GLU A 83 19.11 13.49 -14.23
C GLU A 83 19.03 13.48 -15.76
N GLU A 84 18.29 12.56 -16.36
CA GLU A 84 18.10 12.56 -17.82
C GLU A 84 17.25 13.76 -18.29
N LYS A 85 16.23 14.18 -17.52
CA LYS A 85 15.48 15.44 -17.79
C LYS A 85 16.45 16.63 -17.81
N ARG A 86 17.34 16.71 -16.82
CA ARG A 86 18.35 17.76 -16.72
C ARG A 86 19.28 17.78 -17.93
N LYS A 87 19.87 16.64 -18.31
CA LYS A 87 20.75 16.53 -19.48
C LYS A 87 20.06 16.94 -20.78
N ALA A 88 18.78 16.60 -20.95
CA ALA A 88 18.00 17.00 -22.12
C ALA A 88 17.83 18.52 -22.18
N ILE A 89 17.48 19.16 -21.06
CA ILE A 89 17.35 20.62 -20.95
C ILE A 89 18.70 21.30 -21.22
N GLU A 90 19.79 20.79 -20.64
CA GLU A 90 21.15 21.30 -20.84
C GLU A 90 21.56 21.26 -22.32
N ARG A 91 21.29 20.15 -23.02
CA ARG A 91 21.56 20.02 -24.46
C ARG A 91 20.78 21.05 -25.27
N ILE A 92 19.46 21.12 -25.08
CA ILE A 92 18.58 22.03 -25.83
C ILE A 92 19.02 23.49 -25.62
N ILE A 93 19.29 23.89 -24.39
CA ILE A 93 19.67 25.28 -24.09
C ILE A 93 21.07 25.60 -24.62
N SER A 94 22.02 24.66 -24.52
CA SER A 94 23.37 24.88 -25.04
C SER A 94 23.39 25.02 -26.56
N GLU A 95 22.54 24.27 -27.27
CA GLU A 95 22.37 24.39 -28.72
C GLU A 95 21.74 25.73 -29.15
N ILE A 96 20.80 26.25 -28.35
CA ILE A 96 20.10 27.51 -28.62
C ILE A 96 20.96 28.73 -28.26
N VAL A 97 21.54 28.74 -27.05
CA VAL A 97 22.21 29.91 -26.48
C VAL A 97 23.68 29.99 -26.92
N LYS A 98 24.32 28.85 -27.20
CA LYS A 98 25.75 28.73 -27.57
C LYS A 98 26.67 29.64 -26.71
N PRO A 99 26.66 29.44 -25.37
CA PRO A 99 27.40 30.30 -24.46
C PRO A 99 28.91 30.23 -24.78
N THR A 100 29.52 31.39 -25.02
CA THR A 100 30.92 31.53 -25.45
C THR A 100 31.81 32.19 -24.40
N ASP A 101 31.21 32.88 -23.42
CA ASP A 101 31.90 33.55 -22.32
C ASP A 101 31.36 33.10 -20.96
N GLN A 102 32.13 33.40 -19.90
CA GLN A 102 31.85 32.92 -18.56
C GLN A 102 30.53 33.49 -17.99
N ALA A 103 30.13 34.71 -18.39
CA ALA A 103 28.88 35.31 -17.94
C ALA A 103 27.67 34.68 -18.65
N THR A 104 27.77 34.34 -19.93
CA THR A 104 26.72 33.56 -20.62
C THR A 104 26.60 32.14 -20.08
N GLN A 105 27.69 31.49 -19.68
CA GLN A 105 27.63 30.17 -19.04
C GLN A 105 26.88 30.21 -17.70
N GLU A 106 27.14 31.20 -16.85
CA GLU A 106 26.43 31.38 -15.58
C GLU A 106 24.93 31.68 -15.78
N ALA A 107 24.60 32.50 -16.77
CA ALA A 107 23.22 32.80 -17.12
C ALA A 107 22.48 31.56 -17.63
N THR A 108 23.13 30.75 -18.49
CA THR A 108 22.62 29.47 -18.97
C THR A 108 22.35 28.50 -17.82
N GLN A 109 23.26 28.39 -16.85
CA GLN A 109 23.07 27.49 -15.70
C GLN A 109 21.89 27.92 -14.82
N LYS A 110 21.71 29.24 -14.59
CA LYS A 110 20.54 29.75 -13.86
C LYS A 110 19.22 29.42 -14.58
N LEU A 111 19.22 29.44 -15.92
CA LEU A 111 18.06 29.15 -16.73
C LEU A 111 17.69 27.65 -16.67
N ILE A 112 18.68 26.76 -16.76
CA ILE A 112 18.52 25.32 -16.56
C ILE A 112 17.94 25.02 -15.16
N ASN A 113 18.50 25.63 -14.12
CA ASN A 113 18.04 25.44 -12.74
C ASN A 113 16.59 25.93 -12.54
N SER A 114 16.21 27.03 -13.19
CA SER A 114 14.84 27.53 -13.17
C SER A 114 13.87 26.54 -13.81
N LEU A 115 14.23 25.95 -14.96
CA LEU A 115 13.40 24.98 -15.68
C LEU A 115 13.30 23.62 -14.99
N MET A 116 14.30 23.24 -14.18
CA MET A 116 14.22 22.02 -13.36
C MET A 116 13.22 22.15 -12.19
N ASN A 117 12.90 23.38 -11.77
CA ASN A 117 11.98 23.66 -10.66
C ASN A 117 10.51 23.88 -11.10
N PHE A 118 10.21 23.82 -12.40
CA PHE A 118 8.85 23.80 -12.98
C PHE A 118 8.43 22.35 -13.32
#